data_AF-A0A1M7J564-F1
#
_entry.id   AF-A0A1M7J564-F1
#
_cell.length_a   1.000
_cell.length_b   1.000
_cell.length_c   1.000
_cell.angle_alpha   90.00
_cell.angle_beta   90.00
_cell.angle_gamma   90.00
#
_symmetry.space_group_name_H-M   'P 1'
#
loop_
_entity.id
_entity.type
_entity.pdbx_description
1 polymer ?
#
loop_
_entity_poly.entity_id
_entity_poly.type
_entity_poly.pdbx_seq_one_letter_code
_entity_poly.pdbx_strand_id
1 'polypeptide(L)'
;MYSFTNRVRYSEVDINRQLDLAGIINYFQDCTTFQSEDLHVGIDYMNEVKRAWMLSSWQIIVNRNPIFGESITTSTWAYGFDSMFGYRNFTITDASNEVCAYANSIWILVDLDTGHPVKLDEKITSAYPLKDCIDMDYAPRKIKIPSELQEGQPIIVASSFLDTNNHVNNGQYIKIAEELLPEDFITHELRADYRTSALLGDTIIPKYTISDKECIVTLCMPNGKPYAIIQFIA
;
A
#
# COMPACT_ATOMS: atom_id res chain seq x y z
N MET A 1 19.25 -4.29 1.37
CA MET A 1 18.49 -3.33 0.54
C MET A 1 18.40 -3.90 -0.86
N TYR A 2 17.20 -3.94 -1.42
CA TYR A 2 16.93 -4.38 -2.77
C TYR A 2 16.46 -3.20 -3.60
N SER A 3 16.84 -3.15 -4.87
CA SER A 3 16.51 -2.03 -5.76
C SER A 3 16.32 -2.52 -7.19
N PHE A 4 15.42 -1.87 -7.92
CA PHE A 4 15.33 -2.02 -9.36
C PHE A 4 15.08 -0.66 -10.02
N THR A 5 15.59 -0.50 -11.24
CA THR A 5 15.41 0.71 -12.05
C THR A 5 14.34 0.46 -13.10
N ASN A 6 13.49 1.46 -13.33
CA ASN A 6 12.44 1.42 -14.33
C ASN A 6 12.24 2.83 -14.92
N ARG A 7 11.36 2.92 -15.92
CA ARG A 7 10.96 4.17 -16.55
C ARG A 7 9.45 4.31 -16.43
N VAL A 8 8.99 5.46 -15.93
CA VAL A 8 7.56 5.73 -15.76
C VAL A 8 6.83 5.59 -17.09
N ARG A 9 5.86 4.69 -17.15
CA ARG A 9 5.17 4.30 -18.39
C ARG A 9 3.91 5.13 -18.59
N TYR A 10 3.46 5.23 -19.84
CA TYR A 10 2.26 6.00 -20.18
C TYR A 10 0.99 5.48 -19.48
N SER A 11 0.88 4.16 -19.28
CA SER A 11 -0.26 3.54 -18.61
C SER A 11 -0.29 3.74 -17.09
N GLU A 12 0.74 4.35 -16.52
CA GLU A 12 0.94 4.53 -15.07
C GLU A 12 0.73 5.99 -14.65
N VAL A 13 0.51 6.91 -15.59
CA VAL A 13 0.38 8.33 -15.30
C VAL A 13 -1.06 8.82 -15.40
N ASP A 14 -1.36 9.84 -14.62
CA ASP A 14 -2.62 10.58 -14.63
C ASP A 14 -2.75 11.52 -15.85
N ILE A 15 -3.83 12.30 -15.89
CA ILE A 15 -4.10 13.29 -16.94
C ILE A 15 -3.01 14.39 -17.04
N ASN A 16 -2.27 14.62 -15.96
CA ASN A 16 -1.17 15.59 -15.88
C ASN A 16 0.19 14.98 -16.25
N ARG A 17 0.23 13.69 -16.64
CA ARG A 17 1.43 12.89 -16.93
C ARG A 17 2.31 12.66 -15.70
N GLN A 18 1.71 12.66 -14.51
CA GLN A 18 2.36 12.34 -13.25
C GLN A 18 2.00 10.92 -12.82
N LEU A 19 2.96 10.19 -12.25
CA LEU A 19 2.72 8.90 -11.64
C LEU A 19 1.74 9.05 -10.48
N ASP A 20 0.59 8.39 -10.55
CA ASP A 20 -0.45 8.46 -9.52
C ASP A 20 -0.03 7.73 -8.21
N LEU A 21 -0.76 7.94 -7.11
CA LEU A 21 -0.43 7.33 -5.82
C LEU A 21 -0.49 5.80 -5.87
N ALA A 22 -1.46 5.27 -6.63
CA ALA A 22 -1.56 3.84 -6.90
C ALA A 22 -0.32 3.30 -7.64
N GLY A 23 0.22 4.07 -8.59
CA GLY A 23 1.46 3.78 -9.30
C GLY A 23 2.65 3.71 -8.35
N ILE A 24 2.80 4.69 -7.45
CA ILE A 24 3.83 4.66 -6.40
C ILE A 24 3.72 3.38 -5.54
N ILE A 25 2.51 3.03 -5.12
CA ILE A 25 2.26 1.78 -4.36
C ILE A 25 2.62 0.55 -5.18
N ASN A 26 2.27 0.50 -6.46
CA ASN A 26 2.60 -0.62 -7.34
C ASN A 26 4.12 -0.78 -7.45
N TYR A 27 4.88 0.30 -7.65
CA TYR A 27 6.33 0.26 -7.64
C TYR A 27 6.88 -0.31 -6.32
N PHE A 28 6.33 0.08 -5.17
CA PHE A 28 6.73 -0.47 -3.88
C PHE A 28 6.38 -1.96 -3.71
N GLN A 29 5.17 -2.36 -4.11
CA GLN A 29 4.71 -3.75 -4.07
C GLN A 29 5.56 -4.66 -4.97
N ASP A 30 5.87 -4.20 -6.18
CA ASP A 30 6.76 -4.89 -7.10
C ASP A 30 8.15 -5.03 -6.48
N CYS A 31 8.69 -3.94 -5.91
CA CYS A 31 10.02 -3.96 -5.30
C CYS A 31 10.15 -4.98 -4.17
N THR A 32 9.14 -5.07 -3.29
CA THR A 32 9.17 -6.03 -2.18
C THR A 32 8.94 -7.45 -2.66
N THR A 33 8.06 -7.64 -3.66
CA THR A 33 7.80 -8.97 -4.23
C THR A 33 9.05 -9.49 -4.93
N PHE A 34 9.70 -8.69 -5.78
CA PHE A 34 10.94 -9.07 -6.45
C PHE A 34 12.05 -9.42 -5.46
N GLN A 35 12.20 -8.65 -4.37
CA GLN A 35 13.16 -9.02 -3.34
C GLN A 35 12.86 -10.41 -2.76
N SER A 36 11.61 -10.71 -2.44
CA SER A 36 11.22 -12.01 -1.89
C SER A 36 11.48 -13.15 -2.87
N GLU A 37 11.19 -12.95 -4.16
CA GLU A 37 11.51 -13.91 -5.23
C GLU A 37 13.03 -14.19 -5.32
N ASP A 38 13.84 -13.13 -5.35
CA ASP A 38 15.31 -13.24 -5.46
C ASP A 38 15.97 -13.83 -4.20
N LEU A 39 15.28 -13.75 -3.06
CA LEU A 39 15.68 -14.41 -1.80
C LEU A 39 15.12 -15.83 -1.64
N HIS A 40 14.42 -16.36 -2.65
CA HIS A 40 13.79 -17.67 -2.65
C HIS A 40 12.74 -17.87 -1.52
N VAL A 41 12.16 -16.77 -1.04
CA VAL A 41 11.07 -16.73 -0.06
C VAL A 41 9.85 -15.98 -0.63
N GLY A 42 9.68 -16.08 -1.95
CA GLY A 42 8.62 -15.49 -2.75
C GLY A 42 7.31 -16.27 -2.71
N ILE A 43 6.43 -16.00 -3.66
CA ILE A 43 5.04 -16.48 -3.69
C ILE A 43 4.96 -18.00 -3.59
N ASP A 44 5.73 -18.72 -4.41
CA ASP A 44 5.67 -20.19 -4.46
C ASP A 44 6.14 -20.84 -3.16
N TYR A 45 7.26 -20.35 -2.60
CA TYR A 45 7.76 -20.82 -1.30
C TYR A 45 6.73 -20.58 -0.18
N MET A 46 6.16 -19.38 -0.14
CA MET A 46 5.18 -19.01 0.88
C MET A 46 3.91 -19.88 0.77
N ASN A 47 3.45 -20.17 -0.45
CA ASN A 47 2.36 -21.11 -0.70
C ASN A 47 2.69 -22.55 -0.26
N GLU A 48 3.92 -23.02 -0.48
CA GLU A 48 4.38 -24.34 -0.03
C GLU A 48 4.31 -24.46 1.49
N VAL A 49 4.77 -23.44 2.21
CA VAL A 49 4.76 -23.41 3.69
C VAL A 49 3.41 -22.96 4.28
N LYS A 50 2.37 -22.77 3.45
CA LYS A 50 1.02 -22.32 3.86
C LYS A 50 1.04 -21.00 4.62
N ARG A 51 1.82 -20.05 4.12
CA ARG A 51 1.93 -18.69 4.68
C ARG A 51 1.69 -17.65 3.61
N ALA A 52 1.23 -16.48 4.01
CA ALA A 52 1.20 -15.30 3.15
C ALA A 52 1.50 -14.03 3.94
N TRP A 53 2.07 -13.04 3.27
CA TRP A 53 2.22 -11.70 3.82
C TRP A 53 1.01 -10.87 3.42
N MET A 54 0.26 -10.41 4.43
CA MET A 54 -0.84 -9.48 4.25
C MET A 54 -0.36 -8.08 4.60
N LEU A 55 -0.46 -7.15 3.65
CA LEU A 55 -0.18 -5.75 3.92
C LEU A 55 -1.21 -5.21 4.92
N SER A 56 -0.75 -4.69 6.06
CA SER A 56 -1.64 -4.10 7.06
C SER A 56 -1.73 -2.58 6.94
N SER A 57 -0.65 -1.88 6.59
CA SER A 57 -0.71 -0.43 6.45
C SER A 57 0.39 0.14 5.57
N TRP A 58 0.08 1.28 4.96
CA TRP A 58 1.03 2.20 4.34
C TRP A 58 1.05 3.54 5.07
N GLN A 59 2.22 4.16 5.12
CA GLN A 59 2.43 5.59 5.30
C GLN A 59 3.44 6.03 4.23
N ILE A 60 3.00 6.87 3.30
CA ILE A 60 3.76 7.26 2.11
C ILE A 60 3.86 8.77 2.07
N ILE A 61 5.07 9.28 1.96
CA ILE A 61 5.34 10.70 1.80
C ILE A 61 5.76 10.92 0.35
N VAL A 62 5.10 11.88 -0.30
CA VAL A 62 5.32 12.24 -1.70
C VAL A 62 5.92 13.64 -1.72
N ASN A 63 7.23 13.72 -1.92
CA ASN A 63 7.93 14.99 -2.13
C ASN A 63 7.59 15.57 -3.50
N ARG A 64 7.52 14.69 -4.51
CA ARG A 64 7.01 15.00 -5.85
C ARG A 64 6.60 13.71 -6.58
N ASN A 65 5.64 13.81 -7.48
CA ASN A 65 5.28 12.72 -8.38
C ASN A 65 6.31 12.61 -9.52
N PRO A 66 6.89 11.43 -9.78
CA PRO A 66 7.64 11.19 -11.01
C PRO A 66 6.77 11.43 -12.25
N ILE A 67 7.36 11.87 -13.37
CA ILE A 67 6.62 12.18 -14.60
C ILE A 67 6.82 11.13 -15.69
N PHE A 68 5.91 11.12 -16.67
CA PHE A 68 6.00 10.23 -17.83
C PHE A 68 7.40 10.23 -18.47
N GLY A 69 7.95 9.03 -18.63
CA GLY A 69 9.24 8.81 -19.28
C GLY A 69 10.46 9.11 -18.41
N GLU A 70 10.28 9.53 -17.16
CA GLU A 70 11.37 9.70 -16.19
C GLU A 70 11.95 8.34 -15.78
N SER A 71 13.27 8.28 -15.62
CA SER A 71 13.96 7.11 -15.06
C SER A 71 13.96 7.20 -13.55
N ILE A 72 13.47 6.15 -12.89
CA ILE A 72 13.38 6.06 -11.44
C ILE A 72 14.00 4.77 -10.92
N THR A 73 14.51 4.81 -9.69
CA THR A 73 14.97 3.64 -8.95
C THR A 73 14.12 3.46 -7.70
N THR A 74 13.43 2.33 -7.63
CA THR A 74 12.65 1.94 -6.45
C THR A 74 13.48 1.01 -5.59
N SER A 75 13.52 1.27 -4.29
CA SER A 75 14.27 0.48 -3.32
C SER A 75 13.43 0.11 -2.11
N THR A 76 13.73 -1.05 -1.51
CA THR A 76 13.08 -1.53 -0.29
C THR A 76 14.06 -2.26 0.64
N TRP A 77 13.77 -2.27 1.92
CA TRP A 77 14.43 -3.11 2.91
C TRP A 77 13.54 -3.32 4.14
N ALA A 78 13.75 -4.45 4.81
CA ALA A 78 13.23 -4.65 6.15
C ALA A 78 14.08 -3.87 7.16
N TYR A 79 13.43 -3.22 8.11
CA TYR A 79 14.12 -2.56 9.24
C TYR A 79 13.80 -3.21 10.58
N GLY A 80 12.83 -4.13 10.62
CA GLY A 80 12.54 -4.89 11.82
C GLY A 80 11.48 -5.96 11.61
N PHE A 81 11.40 -6.84 12.59
CA PHE A 81 10.40 -7.88 12.72
C PHE A 81 9.97 -7.94 14.18
N ASP A 82 8.68 -8.11 14.46
CA ASP A 82 8.16 -8.27 15.82
C ASP A 82 6.93 -9.18 15.84
N SER A 83 7.02 -10.28 16.60
CA SER A 83 5.94 -11.27 16.76
C SER A 83 5.42 -11.84 15.44
N MET A 84 4.46 -11.19 14.79
CA MET A 84 3.84 -11.56 13.50
C MET A 84 4.01 -10.45 12.44
N PHE A 85 4.66 -9.36 12.79
CA PHE A 85 4.78 -8.14 11.99
C PHE A 85 6.14 -8.04 11.29
N GLY A 86 6.12 -7.74 10.00
CA GLY A 86 7.29 -7.30 9.25
C GLY A 86 7.22 -5.81 8.96
N TYR A 87 8.31 -5.10 9.23
CA TYR A 87 8.40 -3.66 9.03
C TYR A 87 9.37 -3.31 7.92
N ARG A 88 8.92 -2.49 6.97
CA ARG A 88 9.69 -2.21 5.75
C ARG A 88 9.63 -0.76 5.35
N ASN A 89 10.77 -0.24 4.92
CA ASN A 89 10.87 1.07 4.30
C ASN A 89 11.08 0.97 2.80
N PHE A 90 10.68 2.03 2.10
CA PHE A 90 10.76 2.15 0.66
C PHE A 90 11.19 3.55 0.24
N THR A 91 11.79 3.64 -0.93
CA THR A 91 12.11 4.90 -1.60
C THR A 91 11.92 4.77 -3.10
N ILE A 92 11.47 5.85 -3.74
CA ILE A 92 11.60 6.09 -5.17
C ILE A 92 12.54 7.28 -5.33
N THR A 93 13.61 7.09 -6.11
CA THR A 93 14.59 8.14 -6.42
C THR A 93 14.66 8.37 -7.92
N ASP A 94 14.98 9.58 -8.32
CA ASP A 94 15.23 9.90 -9.73
C ASP A 94 16.67 9.59 -10.17
N ALA A 95 17.00 9.94 -11.42
CA ALA A 95 18.35 9.76 -11.97
C ALA A 95 19.44 10.59 -11.27
N SER A 96 19.07 11.63 -10.52
CA SER A 96 19.95 12.46 -9.70
C SER A 96 20.08 11.95 -8.26
N ASN A 97 19.38 10.86 -7.92
CA ASN A 97 19.21 10.32 -6.57
C ASN A 97 18.39 11.21 -5.62
N GLU A 98 17.58 12.13 -6.14
CA GLU A 98 16.63 12.88 -5.31
C GLU A 98 15.43 11.99 -4.97
N VAL A 99 15.00 12.01 -3.71
CA VAL A 99 13.88 11.20 -3.22
C VAL A 99 12.57 11.82 -3.68
N CYS A 100 11.88 11.15 -4.60
CA CYS A 100 10.56 11.53 -5.09
C CYS A 100 9.47 11.14 -4.07
N ALA A 101 9.57 9.92 -3.53
CA ALA A 101 8.66 9.40 -2.52
C ALA A 101 9.39 8.42 -1.60
N TYR A 102 8.94 8.33 -0.36
CA TYR A 102 9.41 7.33 0.59
C TYR A 102 8.26 6.82 1.44
N ALA A 103 8.40 5.63 2.00
CA ALA A 103 7.31 5.01 2.73
C ALA A 103 7.75 4.12 3.88
N ASN A 104 6.83 3.97 4.82
CA ASN A 104 6.80 2.90 5.80
C ASN A 104 5.62 1.97 5.51
N SER A 105 5.81 0.68 5.70
CA SER A 105 4.72 -0.30 5.67
C SER A 105 4.85 -1.33 6.78
N ILE A 106 3.70 -1.86 7.16
CA ILE A 106 3.59 -2.94 8.15
C ILE A 106 2.87 -4.10 7.50
N TRP A 107 3.49 -5.27 7.57
CA TRP A 107 2.98 -6.52 7.03
C TRP A 107 2.67 -7.50 8.17
N ILE A 108 1.67 -8.34 7.99
CA ILE A 108 1.30 -9.38 8.94
C ILE A 108 1.47 -10.73 8.24
N LEU A 109 2.20 -11.64 8.87
CA LEU A 109 2.28 -13.02 8.40
C LEU A 109 1.00 -13.76 8.81
N VAL A 110 0.31 -14.34 7.84
CA VAL A 110 -0.90 -15.14 8.05
C VAL A 110 -0.69 -16.58 7.64
N ASP A 111 -1.34 -17.49 8.35
CA ASP A 111 -1.47 -18.89 8.00
C ASP A 111 -2.64 -19.04 6.99
N LEU A 112 -2.36 -19.66 5.84
CA LEU A 112 -3.34 -19.75 4.75
C LEU A 112 -4.47 -20.76 5.01
N ASP A 113 -4.24 -21.74 5.87
CA ASP A 113 -5.26 -22.76 6.19
C ASP A 113 -6.28 -22.21 7.19
N THR A 114 -5.83 -21.38 8.15
CA THR A 114 -6.67 -20.80 9.21
C THR A 114 -7.14 -19.38 8.91
N GLY A 115 -6.44 -18.65 8.03
CA GLY A 115 -6.67 -17.22 7.78
C GLY A 115 -6.27 -16.31 8.95
N HIS A 116 -5.49 -16.82 9.90
CA HIS A 116 -5.13 -16.09 11.12
C HIS A 116 -3.68 -15.64 11.13
N PRO A 117 -3.36 -14.51 11.80
CA PRO A 117 -1.98 -14.11 12.02
C PRO A 117 -1.19 -15.19 12.76
N VAL A 118 0.04 -15.43 12.31
CA VAL A 118 0.94 -16.43 12.88
C VAL A 118 2.28 -15.80 13.21
N LYS A 119 2.96 -16.31 14.24
CA LYS A 119 4.30 -15.85 14.60
C LYS A 119 5.27 -16.07 13.45
N LEU A 120 6.20 -15.14 13.32
CA LEU A 120 7.28 -15.21 12.35
C LEU A 120 8.20 -16.39 12.65
N ASP A 121 8.57 -17.09 11.58
CA ASP A 121 9.62 -18.11 11.59
C ASP A 121 10.97 -17.47 11.29
N GLU A 122 12.01 -17.88 12.01
CA GLU A 122 13.39 -17.45 11.83
C GLU A 122 13.89 -17.73 10.41
N LYS A 123 13.43 -18.81 9.78
CA LYS A 123 13.79 -19.13 8.39
C LYS A 123 13.29 -18.07 7.40
N ILE A 124 12.14 -17.46 7.66
CA ILE A 124 11.57 -16.40 6.80
C ILE A 124 12.28 -15.08 7.09
N THR A 125 12.46 -14.72 8.37
CA THR A 125 13.02 -13.42 8.74
C THR A 125 14.51 -13.31 8.45
N SER A 126 15.28 -14.39 8.64
CA SER A 126 16.73 -14.43 8.36
C SER A 126 17.08 -14.26 6.89
N ALA A 127 16.13 -14.51 5.97
CA ALA A 127 16.32 -14.26 4.55
C ALA A 127 16.46 -12.76 4.24
N TYR A 128 15.90 -11.87 5.05
CA TYR A 128 15.90 -10.43 4.80
C TYR A 128 16.99 -9.73 5.61
N PRO A 129 18.02 -9.16 4.97
CA PRO A 129 19.00 -8.33 5.67
C PRO A 129 18.33 -7.08 6.23
N LEU A 130 18.48 -6.88 7.54
CA LEU A 130 18.02 -5.68 8.22
C LEU A 130 18.91 -4.48 7.88
N LYS A 131 18.29 -3.32 7.80
CA LYS A 131 18.97 -2.02 7.69
C LYS A 131 18.21 -1.01 8.52
N ASP A 132 18.90 0.05 8.94
CA ASP A 132 18.28 1.13 9.70
C ASP A 132 17.05 1.68 8.99
N CYS A 133 16.07 2.05 9.79
CA CYS A 133 14.85 2.66 9.31
C CYS A 133 15.14 4.07 8.76
N ILE A 134 14.30 4.57 7.87
CA ILE A 134 14.43 5.96 7.39
C ILE A 134 14.07 6.93 8.52
N ASP A 135 14.71 8.10 8.52
CA ASP A 135 14.37 9.18 9.44
C ASP A 135 13.08 9.85 8.97
N MET A 136 11.97 9.55 9.65
CA MET A 136 10.64 10.11 9.38
C MET A 136 9.77 10.08 10.65
N ASP A 137 8.69 10.85 10.66
CA ASP A 137 7.68 10.75 11.71
C ASP A 137 6.76 9.54 11.45
N TYR A 138 6.93 8.48 12.25
CA TYR A 138 6.17 7.24 12.08
C TYR A 138 4.77 7.39 12.65
N ALA A 139 3.77 7.46 11.77
CA ALA A 139 2.39 7.52 12.18
C ALA A 139 1.89 6.17 12.71
N PRO A 140 0.86 6.16 13.58
CA PRO A 140 0.25 4.92 14.05
C PRO A 140 -0.29 4.06 12.90
N ARG A 141 -0.20 2.73 13.02
CA ARG A 141 -0.77 1.78 12.05
C ARG A 141 -2.25 2.01 11.78
N LYS A 142 -3.00 2.39 12.81
CA LYS A 142 -4.46 2.50 12.78
C LYS A 142 -4.86 3.95 12.55
N ILE A 143 -5.73 4.18 11.58
CA ILE A 143 -6.33 5.49 11.34
C ILE A 143 -7.60 5.60 12.18
N LYS A 144 -7.76 6.73 12.86
CA LYS A 144 -8.97 7.01 13.65
C LYS A 144 -10.08 7.42 12.70
N ILE A 145 -11.21 6.73 12.77
CA ILE A 145 -12.40 7.04 11.99
C ILE A 145 -13.12 8.23 12.66
N PRO A 146 -13.38 9.34 11.94
CA PRO A 146 -14.20 10.45 12.43
C PRO A 146 -15.62 10.02 12.80
N SER A 147 -16.27 10.74 13.72
CA SER A 147 -17.64 10.46 14.14
C SER A 147 -18.69 10.89 13.10
N GLU A 148 -18.40 11.92 12.32
CA GLU A 148 -19.28 12.46 11.30
C GLU A 148 -18.66 12.22 9.93
N LEU A 149 -19.37 11.51 9.08
CA LEU A 149 -18.93 11.13 7.74
C LEU A 149 -20.08 11.32 6.76
N GLN A 150 -19.75 11.83 5.58
CA GLN A 150 -20.62 11.80 4.41
C GLN A 150 -20.59 10.39 3.81
N GLU A 151 -21.69 9.96 3.20
CA GLU A 151 -21.76 8.67 2.51
C GLU A 151 -21.71 8.89 0.99
N GLY A 152 -20.79 8.19 0.33
CA GLY A 152 -20.61 8.21 -1.12
C GLY A 152 -21.48 7.18 -1.83
N GLN A 153 -21.34 7.11 -3.16
CA GLN A 153 -22.07 6.13 -3.95
C GLN A 153 -21.52 4.70 -3.73
N PRO A 154 -22.38 3.67 -3.62
CA PRO A 154 -21.93 2.29 -3.54
C PRO A 154 -21.21 1.83 -4.81
N ILE A 155 -20.17 1.03 -4.63
CA ILE A 155 -19.34 0.49 -5.70
C ILE A 155 -19.38 -1.04 -5.62
N ILE A 156 -19.69 -1.68 -6.74
CA ILE A 156 -19.64 -3.15 -6.83
C ILE A 156 -18.24 -3.58 -7.26
N VAL A 157 -17.63 -4.50 -6.52
CA VAL A 157 -16.32 -5.04 -6.86
C VAL A 157 -16.41 -5.83 -8.15
N ALA A 158 -15.80 -5.29 -9.21
CA ALA A 158 -15.67 -5.93 -10.50
C ALA A 158 -14.43 -6.83 -10.57
N SER A 159 -14.39 -7.75 -11.53
CA SER A 159 -13.25 -8.65 -11.73
C SER A 159 -11.93 -7.91 -12.01
N SER A 160 -12.00 -6.73 -12.63
CA SER A 160 -10.83 -5.88 -12.90
C SER A 160 -10.19 -5.27 -11.65
N PHE A 161 -10.87 -5.33 -10.50
CA PHE A 161 -10.30 -4.83 -9.24
C PHE A 161 -9.41 -5.87 -8.56
N LEU A 162 -9.51 -7.13 -8.97
CA LEU A 162 -8.88 -8.24 -8.28
C LEU A 162 -7.42 -8.42 -8.69
N ASP A 163 -6.60 -8.82 -7.73
CA ASP A 163 -5.24 -9.30 -7.94
C ASP A 163 -5.19 -10.83 -8.12
N THR A 164 -3.98 -11.38 -8.20
CA THR A 164 -3.74 -12.83 -8.34
C THR A 164 -4.24 -13.66 -7.15
N ASN A 165 -4.57 -13.02 -6.02
CA ASN A 165 -5.12 -13.67 -4.83
C ASN A 165 -6.66 -13.67 -4.82
N ASN A 166 -7.31 -13.20 -5.89
CA ASN A 166 -8.77 -13.00 -5.99
C ASN A 166 -9.34 -12.03 -4.95
N HIS A 167 -8.51 -11.11 -4.45
CA HIS A 167 -8.90 -10.01 -3.57
C HIS A 167 -8.77 -8.69 -4.32
N VAL A 168 -9.53 -7.68 -3.91
CA VAL A 168 -9.29 -6.31 -4.40
C VAL A 168 -7.85 -5.92 -4.14
N ASN A 169 -7.13 -5.54 -5.20
CA ASN A 169 -5.75 -5.09 -5.10
C ASN A 169 -5.67 -3.84 -4.20
N ASN A 170 -4.65 -3.75 -3.35
CA ASN A 170 -4.49 -2.64 -2.39
C ASN A 170 -4.55 -1.26 -3.06
N GLY A 171 -3.94 -1.10 -4.24
CA GLY A 171 -3.98 0.15 -5.00
C GLY A 171 -5.38 0.54 -5.48
N GLN A 172 -6.29 -0.42 -5.67
CA GLN A 172 -7.67 -0.13 -6.08
C GLN A 172 -8.48 0.53 -4.95
N TYR A 173 -8.22 0.18 -3.68
CA TYR A 173 -8.80 0.91 -2.55
C TYR A 173 -8.38 2.38 -2.56
N ILE A 174 -7.13 2.66 -2.92
CA ILE A 174 -6.62 4.03 -3.03
C ILE A 174 -7.32 4.76 -4.17
N LYS A 175 -7.40 4.15 -5.37
CA LYS A 175 -8.11 4.74 -6.51
C LYS A 175 -9.57 5.06 -6.20
N ILE A 176 -10.28 4.13 -5.57
CA ILE A 176 -11.67 4.35 -5.14
C ILE A 176 -11.77 5.55 -4.18
N ALA A 177 -10.80 5.71 -3.29
CA ALA A 177 -10.78 6.81 -2.34
C ALA A 177 -10.34 8.15 -2.98
N GLU A 178 -9.46 8.12 -3.99
CA GLU A 178 -9.00 9.28 -4.77
C GLU A 178 -10.15 9.94 -5.55
N GLU A 179 -11.14 9.18 -6.03
CA GLU A 179 -12.33 9.71 -6.72
C GLU A 179 -13.18 10.67 -5.85
N LEU A 180 -12.96 10.69 -4.54
CA LEU A 180 -13.64 11.56 -3.59
C LEU A 180 -12.85 12.83 -3.26
N LEU A 181 -11.60 12.94 -3.72
CA LEU A 181 -10.77 14.11 -3.45
C LEU A 181 -11.23 15.31 -4.28
N PRO A 182 -11.15 16.54 -3.72
CA PRO A 182 -11.29 17.76 -4.51
C PRO A 182 -10.26 17.80 -5.64
N GLU A 183 -10.62 18.41 -6.77
CA GLU A 183 -9.77 18.48 -7.99
C GLU A 183 -8.39 19.12 -7.73
N ASP A 184 -8.32 20.11 -6.83
CA ASP A 184 -7.09 20.83 -6.48
C ASP A 184 -6.36 20.22 -5.26
N PHE A 185 -6.79 19.06 -4.76
CA PHE A 185 -6.17 18.45 -3.58
C PHE A 185 -4.86 17.73 -3.94
N ILE A 186 -3.74 18.28 -3.47
CA ILE A 186 -2.42 17.68 -3.67
C ILE A 186 -2.07 16.86 -2.43
N THR A 187 -1.92 15.55 -2.58
CA THR A 187 -1.56 14.68 -1.46
C THR A 187 -0.05 14.69 -1.23
N HIS A 188 0.40 15.20 -0.09
CA HIS A 188 1.78 15.11 0.39
C HIS A 188 2.03 13.87 1.24
N GLU A 189 1.05 13.42 2.01
CA GLU A 189 1.13 12.16 2.75
C GLU A 189 -0.13 11.31 2.56
N LEU A 190 0.07 10.04 2.22
CA LEU A 190 -0.97 9.03 2.12
C LEU A 190 -0.78 7.99 3.23
N ARG A 191 -1.83 7.75 4.01
CA ARG A 191 -1.90 6.63 4.95
C ARG A 191 -3.00 5.68 4.53
N ALA A 192 -2.73 4.38 4.60
CA ALA A 192 -3.72 3.33 4.36
C ALA A 192 -3.69 2.32 5.50
N ASP A 193 -4.86 1.96 6.01
CA ASP A 193 -5.08 0.98 7.07
C ASP A 193 -6.03 -0.10 6.57
N TYR A 194 -5.46 -1.24 6.16
CA TYR A 194 -6.21 -2.38 5.64
C TYR A 194 -6.71 -3.26 6.78
N ARG A 195 -7.99 -3.63 6.72
CA ARG A 195 -8.68 -4.39 7.77
C ARG A 195 -9.06 -5.79 7.32
N THR A 196 -9.56 -5.90 6.10
CA THR A 196 -9.93 -7.17 5.47
C THR A 196 -10.07 -6.96 3.96
N SER A 197 -9.93 -8.05 3.21
CA SER A 197 -10.08 -8.05 1.76
C SER A 197 -11.56 -8.01 1.35
N ALA A 198 -11.85 -7.30 0.25
CA ALA A 198 -13.10 -7.37 -0.48
C ALA A 198 -12.97 -8.38 -1.63
N LEU A 199 -14.07 -9.05 -1.95
CA LEU A 199 -14.16 -10.12 -2.94
C LEU A 199 -15.02 -9.72 -4.13
N LEU A 200 -14.96 -10.50 -5.21
CA LEU A 200 -15.79 -10.30 -6.40
C LEU A 200 -17.28 -10.19 -6.02
N GLY A 201 -17.94 -9.13 -6.50
CA GLY A 201 -19.36 -8.89 -6.25
C GLY A 201 -19.69 -8.28 -4.89
N ASP A 202 -18.71 -8.11 -3.99
CA ASP A 202 -18.91 -7.33 -2.76
C ASP A 202 -19.32 -5.89 -3.11
N THR A 203 -20.07 -5.27 -2.19
CA THR A 203 -20.42 -3.85 -2.27
C THR A 203 -19.57 -3.05 -1.30
N ILE A 204 -18.84 -2.06 -1.81
CA ILE A 204 -18.09 -1.09 -1.03
C ILE A 204 -18.94 0.19 -0.92
N ILE A 205 -19.16 0.67 0.30
CA ILE A 205 -19.83 1.93 0.61
C ILE A 205 -18.77 2.90 1.15
N PRO A 206 -18.33 3.89 0.35
CA PRO A 206 -17.41 4.91 0.83
C PRO A 206 -18.08 5.82 1.86
N LYS A 207 -17.36 6.11 2.95
CA LYS A 207 -17.75 7.10 3.95
C LYS A 207 -16.59 8.04 4.19
N TYR A 208 -16.78 9.35 4.10
CA TYR A 208 -15.65 10.27 4.05
C TYR A 208 -15.88 11.60 4.76
N THR A 209 -14.77 12.23 5.12
CA THR A 209 -14.71 13.65 5.48
C THR A 209 -13.67 14.32 4.60
N ILE A 210 -13.92 15.58 4.25
CA ILE A 210 -13.03 16.39 3.41
C ILE A 210 -12.83 17.75 4.09
N SER A 211 -11.59 18.18 4.13
CA SER A 211 -11.16 19.53 4.49
C SER A 211 -9.99 19.94 3.61
N ASP A 212 -9.59 21.21 3.66
CA ASP A 212 -8.46 21.73 2.86
C ASP A 212 -7.11 21.06 3.16
N LYS A 213 -6.97 20.41 4.32
CA LYS A 213 -5.70 19.80 4.78
C LYS A 213 -5.72 18.29 4.84
N GLU A 214 -6.91 17.71 4.94
CA GLU A 214 -7.07 16.29 5.22
C GLU A 214 -8.37 15.78 4.64
N CYS A 215 -8.29 14.63 3.97
CA CYS A 215 -9.41 13.80 3.62
C CYS A 215 -9.26 12.41 4.24
N ILE A 216 -10.29 11.89 4.90
CA ILE A 216 -10.33 10.51 5.39
C ILE A 216 -11.48 9.81 4.70
N VAL A 217 -11.18 8.70 4.03
CA VAL A 217 -12.14 7.83 3.35
C VAL A 217 -12.12 6.45 4.00
N THR A 218 -13.26 6.01 4.50
CA THR A 218 -13.50 4.68 5.04
C THR A 218 -14.31 3.89 4.02
N LEU A 219 -13.74 2.81 3.49
CA LEU A 219 -14.39 1.94 2.51
C LEU A 219 -15.06 0.78 3.23
N CYS A 220 -16.38 0.87 3.42
CA CYS A 220 -17.15 -0.02 4.28
C CYS A 220 -17.91 -1.13 3.53
N MET A 221 -18.13 -2.24 4.21
CA MET A 221 -19.20 -3.20 3.91
C MET A 221 -20.58 -2.55 4.15
N PRO A 222 -21.69 -3.13 3.63
CA PRO A 222 -23.04 -2.69 3.95
C PRO A 222 -23.39 -2.72 5.45
N ASN A 223 -22.74 -3.58 6.23
CA ASN A 223 -22.90 -3.64 7.69
C ASN A 223 -22.07 -2.58 8.46
N GLY A 224 -21.37 -1.69 7.75
CA GLY A 224 -20.56 -0.61 8.31
C GLY A 224 -19.13 -0.99 8.69
N LYS A 225 -18.74 -2.28 8.66
CA LYS A 225 -17.35 -2.67 8.94
C LYS A 225 -16.42 -2.23 7.81
N PRO A 226 -15.26 -1.63 8.09
CA PRO A 226 -14.33 -1.19 7.05
C PRO A 226 -13.57 -2.36 6.42
N TYR A 227 -13.41 -2.33 5.09
CA TYR A 227 -12.38 -3.04 4.36
C TYR A 227 -11.03 -2.34 4.50
N ALA A 228 -11.01 -1.02 4.25
CA ALA A 228 -9.84 -0.17 4.36
C ALA A 228 -10.22 1.24 4.82
N ILE A 229 -9.28 1.94 5.45
CA ILE A 229 -9.37 3.37 5.78
C ILE A 229 -8.17 4.04 5.14
N ILE A 230 -8.43 5.08 4.34
CA ILE A 230 -7.44 5.84 3.60
C ILE A 230 -7.48 7.27 4.11
N GLN A 231 -6.31 7.86 4.37
CA GLN A 231 -6.17 9.23 4.81
C GLN A 231 -5.18 9.93 3.87
N PHE A 232 -5.63 11.02 3.28
CA PHE A 232 -4.85 11.90 2.42
C PHE A 232 -4.60 13.19 3.19
N ILE A 233 -3.35 13.63 3.21
CA ILE A 233 -2.91 14.85 3.88
C ILE A 233 -2.21 15.71 2.83
N ALA A 234 -2.65 16.97 2.76
CA ALA A 234 -2.09 17.99 1.86
C ALA A 234 -0.97 18.82 2.49
#